data_AF-A0A7V0LYM6-F1
#
_entry.id   AF-A0A7V0LYM6-F1
#
_cell.length_a   1.000
_cell.length_b   1.000
_cell.length_c   1.000
_cell.angle_alpha   90.00
_cell.angle_beta   90.00
_cell.angle_gamma   90.00
#
_symmetry.space_group_name_H-M   'P 1'
#
loop_
_entity.id
_entity.type
_entity.pdbx_description
1 polymer ?
#
loop_
_entity_poly.entity_id
_entity_poly.type
_entity_poly.pdbx_seq_one_letter_code
_entity_poly.pdbx_strand_id
1 'polypeptide(L)' 'KTFGYKKGDLPFTEKISNQVLTLPMYPDLTKKEMDFMIKEIKFFIKKIQ' A
#
# COMPACT_ATOMS: atom_id res chain seq x y z
N LYS A 1 23.25 17.83 11.00
CA LYS A 1 23.02 16.65 11.86
C LYS A 1 22.02 15.76 11.15
N THR A 2 22.50 14.82 10.34
CA THR A 2 21.67 13.82 9.67
C THR A 2 21.38 12.74 10.69
N PHE A 3 20.11 12.53 11.02
CA PHE A 3 19.69 11.54 11.99
C PHE A 3 20.15 10.15 11.48
N GLY A 4 21.09 9.51 12.18
CA GLY A 4 21.77 8.29 11.74
C GLY A 4 20.93 7.02 11.88
N TYR A 5 19.68 7.07 11.44
CA TYR A 5 18.73 5.96 11.58
C TYR A 5 19.18 4.72 10.80
N LYS A 6 19.04 3.56 11.43
CA LYS A 6 19.36 2.24 10.87
C LYS A 6 18.10 1.37 10.85
N LYS A 7 18.12 0.36 9.97
CA LYS A 7 17.07 -0.66 9.92
C LYS A 7 16.96 -1.33 11.30
N GLY A 8 15.77 -1.34 11.87
CA GLY A 8 15.49 -1.86 13.22
C GLY A 8 15.39 -0.80 14.31
N ASP A 9 15.64 0.49 14.02
CA ASP A 9 15.42 1.58 14.98
C ASP A 9 13.92 1.79 15.25
N LEU A 10 13.06 1.42 14.30
CA LEU A 10 11.61 1.46 14.41
C LEU A 10 11.00 0.10 14.01
N PRO A 11 11.22 -0.96 14.80
CA PRO A 11 10.92 -2.33 14.39
C PRO A 11 9.42 -2.56 14.15
N PHE A 12 8.55 -1.91 14.93
CA PHE A 12 7.10 -1.98 14.75
C PHE A 12 6.63 -1.21 13.51
N THR A 13 7.14 0.01 13.32
CA THR A 13 6.79 0.84 12.15
C THR A 13 7.27 0.18 10.86
N GLU A 14 8.50 -0.34 10.83
CA GLU A 14 9.04 -1.07 9.68
C GLU A 14 8.22 -2.32 9.37
N LYS A 15 7.84 -3.10 10.41
CA LYS A 15 6.99 -4.28 10.24
C LYS A 15 5.63 -3.92 9.61
N ILE A 16 4.97 -2.88 10.10
CA ILE A 16 3.68 -2.44 9.58
C ILE A 16 3.84 -1.90 8.15
N SER A 17 4.84 -1.05 7.90
CA SER A 17 5.12 -0.50 6.58
C SER A 17 5.35 -1.58 5.52
N ASN A 18 5.95 -2.72 5.88
CA ASN A 18 6.17 -3.84 4.97
C ASN A 18 4.89 -4.63 4.65
N GLN A 19 3.80 -4.44 5.40
CA GLN A 19 2.54 -5.14 5.24
C GLN A 19 1.43 -4.26 4.63
N VAL A 20 1.64 -2.95 4.57
CA VAL A 20 0.65 -1.99 4.07
C VAL A 20 0.81 -1.80 2.57
N LEU A 21 -0.29 -2.01 1.83
CA LEU A 21 -0.42 -1.63 0.43
C LEU A 21 -1.18 -0.29 0.36
N THR A 22 -0.56 0.74 -0.23
CA THR A 22 -1.22 2.04 -0.43
C THR A 22 -1.98 2.01 -1.75
N LEU A 23 -3.27 2.34 -1.72
CA LEU A 23 -4.12 2.46 -2.90
C LEU A 23 -4.24 3.92 -3.31
N PRO A 24 -4.21 4.24 -4.61
CA PRO A 24 -4.39 5.62 -5.06
C PRO A 24 -5.85 6.03 -4.87
N MET A 25 -6.07 7.04 -4.01
CA MET A 25 -7.36 7.72 -3.84
C MET A 25 -7.15 9.21 -4.14
N TYR A 26 -7.72 9.67 -5.24
CA TYR A 26 -7.71 11.06 -5.67
C TYR A 26 -9.13 11.51 -6.04
N PRO A 27 -9.47 12.81 -5.88
CA PRO A 27 -10.83 13.31 -6.08
C PRO A 27 -11.39 13.12 -7.51
N ASP A 28 -10.50 13.12 -8.51
CA ASP A 28 -10.87 13.03 -9.92
C ASP A 28 -11.09 11.60 -10.44
N LEU A 29 -11.12 10.61 -9.54
CA LEU A 29 -11.31 9.20 -9.91
C LEU A 29 -12.68 8.98 -10.54
N THR A 30 -12.69 8.54 -11.80
CA THR A 30 -13.94 8.15 -12.43
C THR A 30 -14.40 6.79 -11.90
N LYS A 31 -15.71 6.57 -11.92
CA LYS A 31 -16.29 5.29 -11.49
C LYS A 31 -15.71 4.09 -12.27
N LYS A 32 -15.40 4.27 -13.55
CA LYS A 32 -14.79 3.22 -14.40
C LYS A 32 -13.37 2.85 -13.96
N GLU A 33 -12.56 3.85 -13.63
CA GLU A 33 -11.20 3.64 -13.11
C GLU A 33 -11.24 2.98 -11.73
N MET A 34 -12.21 3.38 -10.89
CA MET A 34 -12.44 2.75 -9.60
C MET A 34 -12.88 1.29 -9.75
N ASP A 35 -13.80 0.98 -10.68
CA ASP A 35 -14.24 -0.38 -10.97
C ASP A 35 -13.08 -1.25 -11.49
N PHE A 36 -12.22 -0.70 -12.35
CA PHE A 36 -10.99 -1.36 -12.81
C PHE A 36 -10.04 -1.65 -11.64
N MET A 37 -9.78 -0.66 -10.77
CA MET A 37 -8.95 -0.84 -9.59
C MET A 37 -9.48 -1.93 -8.66
N ILE A 38 -10.79 -1.92 -8.37
CA ILE A 38 -11.44 -2.93 -7.53
C ILE A 38 -11.25 -4.33 -8.13
N LYS A 39 -11.39 -4.47 -9.45
CA LYS A 39 -11.18 -5.75 -10.15
C LYS A 39 -9.74 -6.24 -9.99
N GLU A 40 -8.75 -5.38 -10.21
CA GLU A 40 -7.34 -5.74 -10.10
C GLU A 40 -6.95 -6.08 -8.65
N ILE A 41 -7.44 -5.33 -7.67
CA ILE A 41 -7.22 -5.62 -6.24
C ILE A 41 -7.81 -6.98 -5.86
N LYS A 42 -9.05 -7.27 -6.29
CA LYS A 42 -9.68 -8.58 -6.05
C LYS A 42 -8.88 -9.72 -6.68
N PHE A 43 -8.37 -9.51 -7.89
CA PHE A 43 -7.51 -10.48 -8.58
C PHE A 43 -6.20 -10.72 -7.82
N PHE A 44 -5.54 -9.64 -7.38
CA PHE A 44 -4.29 -9.70 -6.60
C PHE A 44 -4.48 -10.47 -5.29
N ILE A 45 -5.52 -10.13 -4.51
CA ILE A 45 -5.83 -10.82 -3.25
C ILE A 45 -6.12 -12.30 -3.49
N LYS A 46 -6.89 -12.63 -4.54
CA LYS A 46 -7.18 -14.03 -4.90
C LYS A 46 -5.94 -14.81 -5.34
N LYS A 47 -4.96 -14.16 -5.96
CA LYS A 47 -3.72 -14.81 -6.43
C LYS A 47 -2.73 -15.10 -5.30
N ILE A 48 -2.78 -14.31 -4.22
CA ILE A 48 -1.89 -14.46 -3.06
C ILE A 48 -2.46 -15.44 -2.03
N GLN A 49 -3.78 -15.64 -2.02
CA GLN A 49 -4.46 -16.65 -1.21
C GLN A 49 -4.26 -18.06 -1.79
#